data_AF-A0A7X8B1L2-F1
#
_entry.id   AF-A0A7X8B1L2-F1
#
_cell.length_a   1.000
_cell.length_b   1.000
_cell.length_c   1.000
_cell.angle_alpha   90.00
_cell.angle_beta   90.00
_cell.angle_gamma   90.00
#
_symmetry.space_group_name_H-M   'P 1'
#
loop_
_entity.id
_entity.type
_entity.pdbx_description
1 polymer ?
#
loop_
_entity_poly.entity_id
_entity_poly.type
_entity_poly.pdbx_seq_one_letter_code
_entity_poly.pdbx_strand_id
1 'polypeptide(L)' 'MKRHPRIVTSLPGPRAKELITVDKEFVSPSYTRIYPLVAESGDGVWVRDPDGNTFLDFTAGIAVCATGHCHPRV' A
#
# COMPACT_ATOMS: atom_id res chain seq x y z
N MET A 1 -6.07 17.50 13.20
CA MET A 1 -6.68 17.40 11.86
C MET A 1 -7.14 15.96 11.64
N LYS A 2 -8.32 15.72 11.06
CA LYS A 2 -8.79 14.36 10.75
C LYS A 2 -8.12 13.89 9.45
N ARG A 3 -7.42 12.75 9.47
CA ARG A 3 -6.94 12.09 8.25
C ARG A 3 -8.12 11.47 7.50
N HIS A 4 -8.06 11.47 6.17
CA HIS A 4 -9.06 10.90 5.28
C HIS A 4 -8.38 10.28 4.05
N PRO A 5 -9.03 9.35 3.33
CA PRO A 5 -8.52 8.86 2.06
C PRO A 5 -8.26 10.02 1.10
N ARG A 6 -7.14 9.98 0.39
CA ARG A 6 -6.73 11.06 -0.52
C ARG A 6 -5.98 10.46 -1.70
N ILE A 7 -6.58 10.59 -2.88
CA ILE A 7 -6.00 10.16 -4.14
C ILE A 7 -5.60 11.41 -4.92
N VAL A 8 -4.31 11.54 -5.25
CA VAL A 8 -3.72 12.69 -5.93
C VAL A 8 -3.18 12.36 -7.32
N THR A 9 -3.12 11.08 -7.67
CA THR A 9 -2.75 10.60 -9.01
C THR A 9 -3.83 9.68 -9.58
N SER A 10 -3.75 9.38 -10.88
CA SER A 10 -4.36 8.15 -11.40
C SER A 10 -3.75 6.94 -10.68
N LEU A 11 -4.53 5.88 -10.49
CA LEU A 11 -4.06 4.66 -9.85
C LEU A 11 -3.85 3.54 -10.88
N PRO A 12 -2.72 2.80 -10.83
CA PRO A 12 -1.51 3.10 -10.04
C PRO A 12 -0.81 4.38 -10.53
N GLY A 13 -0.16 5.11 -9.62
CA GLY A 13 0.65 6.27 -9.96
C GLY A 13 1.95 5.87 -10.70
N PRO A 14 2.71 6.84 -11.23
CA PRO A 14 3.91 6.56 -12.03
C PRO A 14 4.96 5.72 -11.28
N ARG A 15 5.25 6.05 -10.01
CA ARG A 15 6.25 5.31 -9.22
C ARG A 15 5.75 3.91 -8.86
N ALA A 16 4.49 3.78 -8.47
CA ALA A 16 3.87 2.48 -8.23
C ALA A 16 3.89 1.60 -9.51
N LYS A 17 3.64 2.19 -10.68
CA LYS A 17 3.64 1.48 -11.97
C LYS A 17 5.03 0.97 -12.36
N GLU A 18 6.09 1.74 -12.11
CA GLU A 18 7.47 1.30 -12.32
C GLU A 18 7.78 0.09 -11.43
N LEU A 19 7.45 0.15 -10.14
CA LEU A 19 7.68 -0.95 -9.19
C LEU A 19 6.87 -2.20 -9.52
N ILE A 20 5.63 -2.04 -10.01
CA ILE A 20 4.81 -3.17 -10.49
C ILE A 20 5.44 -3.80 -11.74
N THR A 21 6.10 -3.02 -12.60
CA THR A 21 6.80 -3.56 -13.78
C THR A 21 7.99 -4.41 -13.33
N VAL A 22 8.77 -3.94 -12.36
CA VAL A 22 9.87 -4.70 -11.75
C VAL A 22 9.35 -5.98 -11.10
N ASP A 23 8.27 -5.91 -10.31
CA ASP A 23 7.63 -7.09 -9.70
C ASP A 23 7.26 -8.15 -10.76
N LYS A 24 6.66 -7.72 -11.88
CA LYS A 24 6.29 -8.62 -12.98
C LYS A 24 7.47 -9.25 -13.72
N GLU A 25 8.60 -8.57 -13.78
CA GLU A 25 9.80 -9.07 -14.47
C GLU A 25 10.54 -10.12 -13.63
N PHE A 26 10.63 -9.87 -12.31
CA PHE A 26 11.50 -10.66 -11.44
C PHE A 26 10.77 -11.64 -10.50
N VAL A 27 9.46 -11.49 -10.29
CA VAL A 27 8.70 -12.37 -9.40
C VAL A 27 7.95 -13.43 -10.21
N SER A 28 7.95 -14.67 -9.70
CA SER A 28 7.19 -15.77 -10.31
C SER A 28 5.70 -15.41 -10.46
N PRO A 29 5.09 -15.64 -11.64
CA PRO A 29 3.66 -15.39 -11.86
C PRO A 29 2.72 -16.16 -10.92
N SER A 30 3.19 -17.24 -10.28
CA SER A 30 2.41 -17.96 -9.27
C SER A 30 2.17 -17.16 -8.00
N TYR A 31 2.99 -16.14 -7.71
CA TYR A 31 2.79 -15.26 -6.56
C TYR A 31 1.92 -14.06 -6.96
N THR A 32 0.60 -14.25 -6.92
CA THR A 32 -0.36 -13.27 -7.42
C THR A 32 -0.44 -12.01 -6.55
N ARG A 33 -0.97 -10.93 -7.15
CA ARG A 33 -1.30 -9.66 -6.47
C ARG A 33 -2.80 -9.44 -6.61
N ILE A 34 -3.50 -9.18 -5.50
CA ILE A 34 -4.95 -8.97 -5.50
C ILE A 34 -5.30 -7.56 -6.02
N TYR A 35 -4.41 -6.60 -5.81
CA TYR A 35 -4.56 -5.20 -6.21
C TYR A 35 -3.21 -4.65 -6.67
N PRO A 36 -3.18 -3.69 -7.63
CA PRO A 36 -1.96 -3.03 -8.09
C PRO A 36 -1.50 -1.94 -7.11
N LEU A 37 -1.43 -2.27 -5.81
CA LEU A 37 -0.97 -1.37 -4.75
C LEU A 37 0.50 -1.64 -4.45
N VAL A 38 1.25 -0.56 -4.29
CA VAL A 38 2.59 -0.60 -3.69
C VAL A 38 2.52 0.22 -2.41
N ALA A 39 2.86 -0.37 -1.27
CA ALA A 39 2.90 0.34 0.00
C ALA A 39 4.30 0.93 0.24
N GLU A 40 4.37 2.24 0.47
CA GLU A 40 5.61 2.92 0.89
C GLU A 40 5.68 2.99 2.43
N SER A 41 4.56 3.29 3.08
CA SER A 41 4.48 3.40 4.54
C SER A 41 3.08 3.13 5.06
N GLY A 42 2.98 2.78 6.35
CA GLY A 42 1.71 2.64 7.05
C GLY A 42 1.76 3.30 8.44
N ASP A 43 0.61 3.79 8.91
CA ASP A 43 0.44 4.38 10.24
C ASP A 43 -1.01 4.15 10.72
N GLY A 44 -1.16 3.28 11.72
CA GLY A 44 -2.48 2.83 12.19
C GLY A 44 -3.23 2.10 11.07
N VAL A 45 -4.32 2.70 10.59
CA VAL A 45 -5.16 2.18 9.50
C VAL A 45 -4.84 2.78 8.13
N TRP A 46 -3.86 3.69 8.06
CA TRP A 46 -3.54 4.42 6.85
C TRP A 46 -2.36 3.78 6.13
N VAL A 47 -2.50 3.55 4.84
CA VAL A 47 -1.41 3.10 3.96
C VAL A 47 -1.14 4.18 2.93
N ARG A 48 0.12 4.56 2.75
CA ARG A 48 0.54 5.52 1.72
C ARG A 48 1.36 4.80 0.65
N ASP A 49 1.05 5.06 -0.61
CA ASP A 49 1.85 4.59 -1.75
C ASP A 49 3.01 5.55 -2.08
N PRO A 50 3.97 5.15 -2.93
CA PRO A 50 5.10 6.00 -3.32
C PRO A 50 4.73 7.29 -4.07
N ASP A 51 3.50 7.37 -4.59
CA ASP A 51 3.00 8.52 -5.35
C ASP A 51 2.24 9.52 -4.45
N GLY A 52 2.17 9.26 -3.14
CA GLY A 52 1.54 10.13 -2.15
C GLY A 52 0.04 9.91 -1.98
N ASN A 53 -0.54 8.89 -2.61
CA ASN A 53 -1.92 8.50 -2.38
C ASN A 53 -2.06 7.84 -1.01
N THR A 54 -3.11 8.18 -0.27
CA THR A 54 -3.41 7.64 1.05
C THR A 54 -4.69 6.82 1.01
N PHE A 55 -4.59 5.57 1.43
CA PHE A 55 -5.64 4.56 1.44
C PHE A 55 -6.04 4.20 2.88
N LEU A 56 -7.27 3.74 3.04
CA LEU A 56 -7.76 3.14 4.28
C LEU A 56 -7.63 1.62 4.18
N ASP A 57 -6.92 0.99 5.11
CA ASP A 57 -6.70 -0.46 5.14
C ASP A 57 -7.87 -1.18 5.83
N PHE A 58 -8.56 -2.02 5.06
CA PHE A 58 -9.65 -2.90 5.54
C PHE A 58 -9.23 -4.35 5.75
N THR A 59 -7.95 -4.66 5.55
CA THR A 59 -7.43 -6.02 5.53
C THR A 59 -6.50 -6.29 6.71
N ALA A 60 -5.88 -5.25 7.26
CA ALA A 60 -4.81 -5.34 8.25
C ALA A 60 -3.71 -6.33 7.81
N GLY A 61 -3.40 -6.40 6.50
CA GLY A 61 -2.44 -7.36 5.96
C GLY A 61 -2.78 -8.81 6.27
N ILE A 62 -4.02 -9.23 5.97
CA ILE A 62 -4.56 -10.56 6.36
C ILE A 62 -4.56 -10.71 7.90
N ALA A 63 -5.19 -9.73 8.57
CA ALA A 63 -5.35 -9.66 10.03
C ALA A 63 -4.05 -9.60 10.87
N VAL A 64 -2.88 -9.46 10.25
CA VAL A 64 -1.58 -9.37 10.93
C VAL A 64 -1.43 -8.05 11.69
N CYS A 65 -1.70 -6.93 11.03
CA CYS A 65 -1.51 -5.59 11.55
C CYS A 65 -2.71 -5.12 12.40
N ALA A 66 -3.25 -5.99 13.26
CA ALA A 66 -4.43 -5.71 14.08
C ALA A 66 -4.22 -4.58 15.09
N THR A 67 -2.98 -4.38 15.57
CA THR A 67 -2.59 -3.24 16.41
C THR A 67 -2.37 -1.95 15.59
N GLY A 68 -2.47 -2.02 14.26
CA GLY A 68 -2.17 -0.94 13.32
C GLY A 68 -0.73 -1.00 12.80
N HIS A 69 -0.55 -0.53 11.56
CA HIS A 69 0.77 -0.37 10.94
C HIS A 69 1.66 0.55 11.78
N CYS A 70 2.91 0.15 12.02
CA CYS A 70 3.92 0.91 12.76
C CYS A 70 3.45 1.41 14.15
N HIS A 71 2.73 0.58 14.90
CA HIS A 71 2.30 0.90 16.26
C HIS A 71 3.51 1.26 17.15
N PRO A 72 3.51 2.36 17.92
CA PRO A 72 4.69 2.90 18.63
C PRO A 72 5.28 2.04 19.76
N ARG A 73 4.72 0.85 20.00
CA ARG A 73 5.17 -0.11 21.03
C ARG A 73 5.67 -1.42 20.41
N VAL A 74 5.73 -1.50 19.09
CA VAL A 74 6.21 -2.64 18.30
C VAL A 74 7.34 -2.13 17.43
#